data_AF-A0A7J0EV87-F1
#
_entry.id   AF-A0A7J0EV87-F1
#
_cell.length_a   1.000
_cell.length_b   1.000
_cell.length_c   1.000
_cell.angle_alpha   90.00
_cell.angle_beta   90.00
_cell.angle_gamma   90.00
#
_symmetry.space_group_name_H-M   'P 1'
#
loop_
_entity.id
_entity.type
_entity.pdbx_description
1 polymer ?
#
loop_
_entity_poly.entity_id
_entity_poly.type
_entity_poly.pdbx_seq_one_letter_code
_entity_poly.pdbx_strand_id
1 'polypeptide(L)'
;MGKIVVCANHPSNDFFKQFPNCRTYEDGKGFVEATRKALTEEPAPLTDAQRHKLSWESATERFLEASELDQAPLKRLEKTSSKLFMSTSMNLGRRMEDASALAHYMGTGFLSLQPDEDQRKELGLPIPSEKHRSRG
;
A
#
# COMPACT_ATOMS: atom_id res chain seq x y z
N MET A 1 -6.55 -19.30 4.91
CA MET A 1 -5.57 -19.80 3.92
C MET A 1 -5.20 -21.22 4.30
N GLY A 2 -5.40 -22.17 3.39
CA GLY A 2 -5.25 -23.61 3.64
C GLY A 2 -5.25 -24.34 2.31
N LYS A 3 -4.36 -23.90 1.42
CA LYS A 3 -4.19 -24.41 0.06
C LYS A 3 -2.70 -24.65 -0.16
N ILE A 4 -2.39 -25.61 -1.01
CA ILE A 4 -1.03 -25.85 -1.50
C ILE A 4 -0.81 -24.95 -2.71
N VAL A 5 0.32 -24.25 -2.74
CA VAL A 5 0.74 -23.40 -3.85
C VAL A 5 1.77 -24.16 -4.67
N VAL A 6 1.60 -24.19 -5.98
CA VAL A 6 2.59 -24.73 -6.92
C VAL A 6 3.07 -23.59 -7.80
N CYS A 7 4.35 -23.22 -7.71
CA CYS A 7 4.92 -22.09 -8.44
C CYS A 7 6.29 -22.42 -9.05
N ALA A 8 6.70 -21.71 -10.09
CA ALA A 8 8.02 -21.91 -10.69
C ALA A 8 9.14 -21.55 -9.69
N ASN A 9 10.29 -22.21 -9.79
CA ASN A 9 11.50 -21.84 -9.08
C ASN A 9 12.10 -20.59 -9.71
N HIS A 10 11.65 -19.42 -9.24
CA HIS A 10 12.07 -18.11 -9.73
C HIS A 10 12.32 -17.16 -8.55
N PRO A 11 13.26 -16.20 -8.62
CA PRO A 11 13.58 -15.29 -7.52
C PRO A 11 12.36 -14.52 -6.97
N SER A 12 11.39 -14.17 -7.81
CA SER A 12 10.14 -13.53 -7.38
C SER A 12 9.31 -14.39 -6.41
N ASN A 13 9.55 -15.70 -6.38
CA ASN A 13 8.85 -16.67 -5.55
C ASN A 13 9.66 -17.09 -4.31
N ASP A 14 10.87 -16.55 -4.10
CA ASP A 14 11.74 -16.92 -2.97
C ASP A 14 11.05 -16.74 -1.63
N PHE A 15 10.28 -15.66 -1.49
CA PHE A 15 9.47 -15.41 -0.30
C PHE A 15 8.49 -16.56 0.01
N PHE A 16 7.94 -17.23 -1.00
CA PHE A 16 6.96 -18.30 -0.80
C PHE A 16 7.62 -19.65 -0.50
N LYS A 17 8.87 -19.87 -0.92
CA LYS A 17 9.61 -21.13 -0.71
C LYS A 17 9.79 -21.51 0.76
N GLN A 18 9.77 -20.52 1.66
CA GLN A 18 9.93 -20.74 3.10
C GLN A 18 8.69 -21.38 3.76
N PHE A 19 7.54 -21.47 3.07
CA PHE A 19 6.30 -22.00 3.63
C PHE A 19 6.13 -23.49 3.30
N PRO A 20 5.63 -24.31 4.25
CA PRO A 20 5.50 -25.76 4.09
C PRO A 20 4.54 -26.17 2.97
N ASN A 21 3.55 -25.32 2.70
CA ASN A 21 2.53 -25.55 1.67
C ASN A 21 2.95 -25.04 0.28
N CYS A 22 4.20 -24.62 0.09
CA CYS A 22 4.71 -24.19 -1.20
C CYS A 22 5.50 -25.33 -1.88
N ARG A 23 5.16 -25.61 -3.14
CA ARG A 23 5.88 -26.55 -4.00
C ARG A 23 6.46 -25.76 -5.16
N THR A 24 7.76 -25.94 -5.41
CA THR A 24 8.44 -25.32 -6.55
C THR A 24 8.83 -26.32 -7.61
N TYR A 25 8.88 -25.88 -8.85
CA TYR A 25 9.30 -26.68 -10.00
C TYR A 25 10.20 -25.88 -10.94
N GLU A 26 11.10 -26.57 -11.65
CA GLU A 26 12.04 -25.97 -12.62
C GLU A 26 11.53 -26.09 -14.07
N ASP A 27 10.89 -27.21 -14.39
CA ASP A 27 10.48 -27.56 -15.74
C ASP A 27 9.05 -28.11 -15.79
N GLY A 28 8.57 -28.42 -17.01
CA GLY A 28 7.23 -28.94 -17.21
C GLY A 28 6.97 -30.31 -16.55
N LYS A 29 7.99 -31.16 -16.41
CA LYS A 29 7.83 -32.46 -15.73
C LYS A 29 7.69 -32.24 -14.22
N GLY A 30 8.53 -31.39 -13.64
CA GLY A 30 8.46 -31.00 -12.24
C GLY A 30 7.14 -30.31 -11.89
N PHE A 31 6.58 -29.52 -12.80
CA PHE A 31 5.24 -28.96 -12.62
C PHE A 31 4.19 -30.06 -12.46
N VAL A 32 4.14 -31.02 -13.39
CA VAL A 32 3.17 -32.12 -13.34
C VAL A 32 3.32 -32.95 -12.06
N GLU A 33 4.56 -33.25 -11.65
CA GLU A 33 4.82 -34.00 -10.41
C GLU A 33 4.38 -33.22 -9.17
N ALA A 34 4.77 -31.95 -9.06
CA ALA A 34 4.41 -31.07 -7.96
C ALA A 34 2.88 -30.88 -7.85
N THR A 35 2.19 -30.73 -8.98
CA THR A 35 0.73 -30.61 -9.02
C THR A 35 0.05 -31.91 -8.61
N ARG A 36 0.49 -33.07 -9.12
CA ARG A 36 -0.09 -34.37 -8.71
C ARG A 36 0.07 -34.59 -7.21
N LYS A 37 1.25 -34.27 -6.66
CA LYS A 37 1.51 -34.34 -5.22
C LYS A 37 0.61 -33.40 -4.43
N ALA A 38 0.47 -32.15 -4.88
CA ALA A 38 -0.40 -31.15 -4.24
C ALA A 38 -1.89 -31.53 -4.25
N LEU A 39 -2.36 -32.31 -5.23
CA LEU A 39 -3.74 -32.77 -5.28
C LEU A 39 -4.04 -33.92 -4.30
N THR A 40 -3.02 -34.68 -3.89
CA THR A 40 -3.16 -35.80 -2.95
C THR A 40 -2.84 -35.44 -1.50
N GLU A 41 -2.11 -34.35 -1.29
CA GLU A 41 -1.69 -33.90 0.04
C GLU A 41 -2.71 -32.94 0.66
N GLU A 42 -2.89 -33.04 1.97
CA GLU A 42 -3.61 -32.01 2.71
C GLU A 42 -2.66 -30.86 3.10
N PRO A 43 -3.07 -29.60 2.91
CA PRO A 43 -2.26 -28.45 3.30
C PRO A 43 -2.09 -28.41 4.81
N ALA A 44 -0.84 -28.31 5.27
CA ALA A 44 -0.52 -28.19 6.68
C ALA A 44 -1.14 -26.90 7.26
N PRO A 45 -1.67 -26.93 8.49
CA PRO A 45 -2.09 -25.72 9.18
C PRO A 45 -0.91 -24.75 9.32
N LEU A 46 -1.12 -23.49 8.97
CA LEU A 46 -0.09 -22.48 9.14
C LEU A 46 0.05 -22.13 10.62
N THR A 47 1.29 -22.11 11.12
CA THR A 47 1.58 -21.61 12.47
C THR A 47 1.29 -20.11 12.58
N ASP A 48 1.10 -19.61 13.79
CA ASP A 48 0.81 -18.19 14.04
C ASP A 48 1.91 -17.29 13.46
N ALA A 49 3.18 -17.69 13.62
CA ALA A 49 4.31 -17.00 13.03
C ALA A 49 4.27 -16.97 11.49
N GLN A 50 3.87 -18.07 10.84
CA GLN A 50 3.74 -18.12 9.38
C GLN A 50 2.56 -17.28 8.89
N ARG A 51 1.44 -17.27 9.62
CA ARG A 51 0.31 -16.39 9.30
C ARG A 51 0.69 -14.92 9.44
N HIS A 52 1.46 -14.58 10.48
CA HIS A 52 2.02 -13.24 10.66
C HIS A 52 2.93 -12.85 9.49
N LYS A 53 3.84 -13.73 9.05
CA LYS A 53 4.69 -13.46 7.86
C LYS A 53 3.89 -13.14 6.58
N LEU A 54 2.65 -13.62 6.49
CA LEU A 54 1.75 -13.37 5.35
C LEU A 54 0.78 -12.19 5.61
N SER A 55 0.88 -11.53 6.76
CA SER A 55 0.05 -10.37 7.09
C SER A 55 0.49 -9.10 6.36
N TRP A 56 -0.43 -8.14 6.28
CA TRP A 56 -0.15 -6.77 5.82
C TRP A 56 0.88 -6.06 6.69
N GLU A 57 0.86 -6.32 7.99
CA GLU A 57 1.80 -5.76 8.96
C GLU A 57 3.24 -6.17 8.61
N SER A 58 3.52 -7.47 8.49
CA SER A 58 4.88 -7.90 8.15
C SER A 58 5.30 -7.52 6.71
N ALA A 59 4.34 -7.32 5.80
CA ALA A 59 4.64 -6.78 4.48
C ALA A 59 5.11 -5.33 4.56
N THR A 60 4.53 -4.55 5.47
CA THR A 60 4.96 -3.17 5.75
C THR A 60 6.33 -3.15 6.40
N GLU A 61 6.62 -4.04 7.36
CA GLU A 61 7.95 -4.20 7.96
C GLU A 61 9.01 -4.48 6.90
N ARG A 62 8.79 -5.48 6.02
CA ARG A 62 9.70 -5.80 4.92
C ARG A 62 9.91 -4.62 3.96
N PHE A 63 8.85 -3.83 3.72
CA PHE A 63 8.93 -2.65 2.87
C PHE A 63 9.81 -1.57 3.51
N LEU A 64 9.64 -1.33 4.82
CA LEU A 64 10.47 -0.39 5.57
C LEU A 64 11.93 -0.84 5.64
N GLU A 65 12.19 -2.12 5.90
CA GLU A 65 13.54 -2.69 5.87
C GLU A 65 14.23 -2.48 4.50
N ALA A 66 13.53 -2.76 3.41
CA ALA A 66 14.05 -2.59 2.04
C ALA A 66 14.22 -1.12 1.64
N SER A 67 13.55 -0.19 2.32
CA SER A 67 13.66 1.25 2.05
C SER A 67 14.93 1.89 2.63
N GLU A 68 15.68 1.16 3.45
CA GLU A 68 16.96 1.58 4.05
C GLU A 68 16.90 2.96 4.74
N LEU A 69 15.72 3.39 5.22
CA LEU A 69 15.50 4.73 5.78
C LEU A 69 16.37 5.00 7.02
N ASP A 70 16.69 3.97 7.79
CA ASP A 70 17.56 4.05 8.96
C ASP A 70 19.05 4.23 8.61
N GLN A 71 19.44 4.03 7.34
CA GLN A 71 20.81 4.20 6.87
C GLN A 71 21.11 5.60 6.33
N ALA A 72 20.15 6.52 6.39
CA ALA A 72 20.45 7.93 6.13
C ALA A 72 21.61 8.35 7.05
N PRO A 73 22.77 8.76 6.51
CA PRO A 73 23.85 9.22 7.36
C PRO A 73 23.29 10.37 8.18
N LEU A 74 23.39 10.27 9.51
CA LEU A 74 23.30 11.42 10.40
C LEU A 74 24.47 12.35 10.04
N LYS A 75 24.37 13.03 8.89
CA LYS A 75 25.06 14.29 8.69
C LYS A 75 24.51 15.15 9.80
N ARG A 76 25.25 15.23 10.91
CA ARG A 76 25.10 16.31 11.88
C ARG A 76 24.83 17.54 11.04
N LEU A 77 23.62 18.08 11.15
CA LEU A 77 23.32 19.39 10.64
C LEU A 77 24.12 20.35 11.53
N GLU A 78 25.42 20.46 11.24
CA GLU A 78 26.27 21.52 11.73
C GLU A 78 25.52 22.80 11.36
N LYS A 79 25.03 23.50 12.39
CA LYS A 79 24.47 24.84 12.30
C LYS A 79 25.55 25.78 11.76
N THR A 80 25.81 25.70 10.45
CA THR A 80 26.56 26.71 9.74
C THR A 80 25.55 27.75 9.28
N SER A 81 25.49 28.79 10.10
CA SER A 81 25.03 30.12 9.78
C SER A 81 25.13 30.43 8.27
N SER A 82 23.97 30.64 7.65
CA SER A 82 23.72 31.52 6.51
C SER A 82 24.76 31.53 5.38
N LYS A 83 24.41 30.88 4.26
CA LYS A 83 24.53 31.48 2.91
C LYS A 83 23.64 30.72 1.92
N LEU A 84 22.73 31.51 1.37
CA LEU A 84 21.78 31.21 0.30
C LEU A 84 22.49 30.49 -0.88
N PHE A 85 22.13 29.24 -1.15
CA PHE A 85 22.38 28.61 -2.45
C PHE A 85 21.01 28.27 -3.05
N MET A 86 20.42 29.24 -3.76
CA MET A 86 19.30 28.97 -4.65
C MET A 86 19.87 28.32 -5.91
N SER A 87 19.72 27.01 -6.03
CA SER A 87 19.93 26.32 -7.30
C SER A 87 18.70 26.54 -8.18
N THR A 88 18.80 27.47 -9.12
CA THR A 88 17.88 27.63 -10.24
C THR A 88 18.13 26.54 -11.28
N SER A 89 17.43 25.41 -11.15
CA SER A 89 17.20 24.51 -12.30
C SER A 89 16.02 23.59 -12.05
N MET A 90 14.83 23.97 -12.54
CA MET A 90 13.79 23.02 -12.94
C MET A 90 13.07 23.58 -14.17
N ASN A 91 12.92 22.68 -15.15
CA ASN A 91 12.44 22.87 -16.50
C ASN A 91 11.16 23.71 -16.70
N LEU A 92 11.19 24.49 -17.78
CA LEU A 92 10.17 25.35 -18.40
C LEU A 92 8.95 24.59 -19.00
N GLY A 93 8.55 23.42 -18.49
CA GLY A 93 7.69 22.49 -19.25
C GLY A 93 6.52 21.79 -18.52
N ARG A 94 6.05 22.25 -17.36
CA ARG A 94 4.95 21.59 -16.61
C ARG A 94 3.88 22.56 -16.07
N ARG A 95 3.44 23.53 -16.85
CA ARG A 95 2.42 24.52 -16.43
C ARG A 95 1.16 24.53 -17.31
N MET A 96 0.68 23.38 -17.78
CA MET A 96 -0.62 23.33 -18.45
C MET A 96 -1.61 22.31 -17.84
N GLU A 97 -1.13 21.34 -17.07
CA GLU A 97 -1.98 20.26 -16.52
C GLU A 97 -2.38 20.53 -15.05
N ASP A 98 -1.56 21.21 -14.25
CA ASP A 98 -1.84 21.47 -12.82
C ASP A 98 -2.89 22.57 -12.57
N ALA A 99 -3.18 23.42 -13.55
CA ALA A 99 -4.21 24.46 -13.39
C ALA A 99 -5.63 23.89 -13.43
N SER A 100 -5.87 22.81 -14.19
CA SER A 100 -7.17 22.18 -14.24
C SER A 100 -7.47 21.43 -12.95
N ALA A 101 -6.50 20.72 -12.38
CA ALA A 101 -6.65 20.01 -11.10
C ALA A 101 -6.99 20.98 -9.95
N LEU A 102 -6.30 22.13 -9.90
CA LEU A 102 -6.57 23.16 -8.91
C LEU A 102 -7.94 23.83 -9.13
N ALA A 103 -8.35 24.07 -10.38
CA ALA A 103 -9.66 24.62 -10.71
C ALA A 103 -10.80 23.62 -10.41
N HIS A 104 -10.60 22.32 -10.67
CA HIS A 104 -11.53 21.27 -10.27
C HIS A 104 -11.66 21.17 -8.75
N TYR A 105 -10.54 21.24 -8.02
CA TYR A 105 -10.52 21.19 -6.56
C TYR A 105 -11.18 22.42 -5.91
N MET A 106 -10.93 23.62 -6.42
CA MET A 106 -11.58 24.84 -5.91
C MET A 106 -13.05 24.96 -6.35
N GLY A 107 -13.41 24.45 -7.52
CA GLY A 107 -14.77 24.49 -8.05
C GLY A 107 -15.74 23.53 -7.35
N THR A 108 -15.25 22.38 -6.89
CA THR A 108 -16.07 21.40 -6.14
C THR A 108 -15.95 21.56 -4.62
N GLY A 109 -14.83 22.10 -4.11
CA GLY A 109 -14.56 22.21 -2.67
C GLY A 109 -15.32 23.34 -1.94
N PHE A 110 -15.87 24.33 -2.65
CA PHE A 110 -16.53 25.48 -2.01
C PHE A 110 -18.07 25.50 -2.13
N LEU A 111 -18.68 24.63 -2.94
CA LEU A 111 -20.14 24.63 -3.15
C LEU A 111 -20.90 23.50 -2.43
N SER A 112 -20.23 22.50 -1.86
CA SER A 112 -20.89 21.48 -1.02
C SER A 112 -20.34 21.52 0.40
N LEU A 113 -20.75 22.54 1.18
CA LEU A 113 -20.38 22.69 2.58
C LEU A 113 -20.99 21.61 3.50
N GLN A 114 -21.74 20.66 2.94
CA GLN A 114 -22.32 19.53 3.65
C GLN A 114 -22.16 18.27 2.78
N PRO A 115 -21.55 17.19 3.31
CA PRO A 115 -21.54 15.90 2.62
C PRO A 115 -22.97 15.44 2.35
N ASP A 116 -23.20 14.80 1.21
CA ASP A 116 -24.51 14.31 0.80
C ASP A 116 -25.02 13.21 1.74
N GLU A 117 -26.35 13.05 1.83
CA GLU A 117 -27.01 12.17 2.80
C GLU A 117 -26.62 10.70 2.64
N ASP A 118 -26.34 10.27 1.41
CA ASP A 118 -25.88 8.90 1.11
C ASP A 118 -24.46 8.66 1.64
N GLN A 119 -23.56 9.65 1.51
CA GLN A 119 -22.19 9.57 2.03
C GLN A 119 -22.16 9.54 3.56
N ARG A 120 -23.08 10.24 4.22
CA ARG A 120 -23.20 10.25 5.68
C ARG A 120 -23.69 8.91 6.21
N LYS A 121 -24.62 8.28 5.50
CA LYS A 121 -25.19 6.99 5.86
C LYS A 121 -24.18 5.86 5.73
N GLU A 122 -23.31 5.92 4.73
CA GLU A 122 -22.20 4.98 4.54
C GLU A 122 -21.10 5.15 5.60
N LEU A 123 -20.83 6.39 6.03
CA LEU A 123 -19.81 6.71 7.04
C LEU A 123 -20.32 6.72 8.49
N GLY A 124 -21.61 6.48 8.72
CA GLY A 124 -22.23 6.48 10.05
C GLY A 124 -22.26 7.85 10.75
N LEU A 125 -22.23 8.95 9.99
CA LEU A 125 -22.20 10.31 10.53
C LEU A 125 -23.62 10.79 10.92
N PRO A 126 -23.79 11.49 12.06
CA PRO A 126 -25.10 11.96 12.50
C PRO A 126 -25.62 13.11 11.61
N ILE A 127 -26.89 13.00 11.18
CA ILE A 127 -27.58 14.03 10.38
C ILE A 127 -27.95 15.21 11.31
N PRO A 128 -27.57 16.46 10.99
CA PRO A 128 -27.92 17.61 11.82
C PRO A 128 -29.44 17.88 11.76
N SER A 129 -30.11 17.98 12.90
CA SER A 129 -31.50 18.42 12.97
C SER A 129 -31.59 19.93 12.69
N GLU A 130 -32.36 20.35 11.69
CA GLU A 130 -32.61 21.77 11.42
C GLU A 130 -33.24 22.47 12.64
N LYS A 131 -32.54 23.47 13.18
CA LYS A 131 -33.09 24.40 14.16
C LYS A 131 -33.95 25.43 13.41
N HIS A 132 -35.26 25.29 13.55
CA HIS A 132 -36.26 26.24 13.09
C HIS A 132 -35.95 27.65 13.62
N ARG A 133 -35.55 28.57 12.74
CA ARG A 133 -35.31 29.98 13.09
C ARG A 133 -36.58 30.79 12.86
N SER A 134 -37.45 30.84 13.86
CA SER A 134 -38.58 31.77 13.89
C SER A 134 -38.05 33.21 13.98
N ARG A 135 -38.36 34.02 12.97
CA ARG A 135 -38.29 35.49 13.04
C ARG A 135 -39.67 36.00 13.45
N GLY A 136 -39.72 36.72 14.56
CA GLY A 136 -40.83 37.53 15.06
C GLY A 136 -40.27 38.53 16.05
#